data_AF-A0A9D9M4J4-F1
#
_entry.id   AF-A0A9D9M4J4-F1
#
_cell.length_a   1.000
_cell.length_b   1.000
_cell.length_c   1.000
_cell.angle_alpha   90.00
_cell.angle_beta   90.00
_cell.angle_gamma   90.00
#
_symmetry.space_group_name_H-M   'P 1'
#
loop_
_entity.id
_entity.type
_entity.pdbx_description
1 polymer ?
#
loop_
_entity_poly.entity_id
_entity_poly.type
_entity_poly.pdbx_seq_one_letter_code
_entity_poly.pdbx_strand_id
1 'polypeptide(L)'
;MKKSLSFCLLFFIFVSLLFSSESKIINENNEFGGVTVEYMLAADEPQYEQFYKVDVFYDNLKIKRKEVYYVSEKVQNENGFLTQDSIFTDGRIVEYRIHFTEKEAAKKGVKILIEKVDANDKVFMYGFSDGKLTAYSDANSFVNTYPVYSLDYLEKEWFEDESTISAYYSFSVKYYKAKTFVKILPKSSEMTNLDKDLVRKYCESLGDIDKAKLYSKKYQAESGGKKYTVYMQDTLVPYLTAPHLTKDGDCMLVYGIIGHKDDLYLIATEFLEAE
;
A
#
# COMPACT_ATOMS: atom_id res chain seq x y z
N MET A 1 -67.38 12.07 -11.04
CA MET A 1 -66.16 11.88 -10.24
C MET A 1 -65.79 10.39 -10.10
N LYS A 2 -65.37 9.71 -11.19
CA LYS A 2 -64.93 8.29 -11.15
C LYS A 2 -63.87 7.96 -12.23
N LYS A 3 -62.93 8.87 -12.53
CA LYS A 3 -61.87 8.62 -13.53
C LYS A 3 -60.46 9.09 -13.14
N SER A 4 -60.22 9.42 -11.87
CA SER A 4 -58.91 9.96 -11.43
C SER A 4 -58.14 9.04 -10.47
N LEU A 5 -58.69 7.88 -10.11
CA LEU A 5 -58.03 6.96 -9.16
C LEU A 5 -57.16 5.88 -9.83
N SER A 6 -57.21 5.74 -11.15
CA SER A 6 -56.51 4.65 -11.85
C SER A 6 -55.12 5.02 -12.39
N PHE A 7 -54.72 6.30 -12.36
CA PHE A 7 -53.43 6.75 -12.90
C PHE A 7 -52.32 6.77 -11.84
N CYS A 8 -52.65 6.92 -10.55
CA CYS A 8 -51.66 6.89 -9.47
C CYS A 8 -51.19 5.47 -9.09
N LEU A 9 -51.96 4.43 -9.42
CA LEU A 9 -51.57 3.04 -9.11
C LEU A 9 -50.60 2.43 -10.13
N LEU A 10 -50.60 2.94 -11.38
CA LEU A 10 -49.69 2.49 -12.44
C LEU A 10 -48.30 3.17 -12.39
N PHE A 11 -48.19 4.33 -11.74
CA PHE A 11 -46.92 5.01 -11.58
C PHE A 11 -46.06 4.43 -10.45
N PHE A 12 -46.68 3.77 -9.46
CA PHE A 12 -45.95 3.18 -8.32
C PHE A 12 -45.28 1.84 -8.64
N ILE A 13 -45.73 1.14 -9.68
CA ILE A 13 -45.13 -0.15 -10.10
C ILE A 13 -43.88 0.08 -10.98
N PHE A 14 -43.75 1.25 -11.62
CA PHE A 14 -42.60 1.54 -12.48
C PHE A 14 -41.35 2.00 -11.72
N VAL A 15 -41.50 2.53 -10.50
CA VAL A 15 -40.35 2.97 -9.69
C VAL A 15 -39.67 1.80 -8.97
N SER A 16 -40.40 0.72 -8.69
CA SER A 16 -39.82 -0.52 -8.14
C SER A 16 -39.01 -1.35 -9.15
N LEU A 17 -39.01 -0.98 -10.44
CA LEU A 17 -38.23 -1.64 -11.49
C LEU A 17 -36.93 -0.91 -11.84
N LEU A 18 -36.68 0.27 -11.25
CA LEU A 18 -35.47 1.07 -11.53
C LEU A 18 -34.26 0.71 -10.64
N PHE A 19 -34.39 -0.31 -9.80
CA PHE A 19 -33.26 -0.95 -9.11
C PHE A 19 -33.29 -2.46 -9.40
N SER A 20 -33.21 -2.83 -10.68
CA SER A 20 -32.91 -4.21 -11.07
C SER A 20 -31.41 -4.35 -11.30
N SER A 21 -30.59 -4.01 -10.31
CA SER A 21 -29.27 -4.64 -10.26
C SER A 21 -29.54 -6.13 -10.10
N GLU A 22 -29.16 -6.92 -11.11
CA GLU A 22 -29.24 -8.38 -11.00
C GLU A 22 -28.44 -8.77 -9.76
N SER A 23 -29.14 -9.30 -8.77
CA SER A 23 -28.54 -9.72 -7.52
C SER A 23 -28.66 -11.22 -7.34
N LYS A 24 -27.59 -11.83 -6.86
CA LYS A 24 -27.49 -13.28 -6.68
C LYS A 24 -26.78 -13.59 -5.37
N ILE A 25 -27.34 -14.53 -4.60
CA ILE A 25 -26.62 -15.11 -3.46
C ILE A 25 -25.51 -16.00 -4.03
N ILE A 26 -24.26 -15.65 -3.75
CA ILE A 26 -23.08 -16.39 -4.22
C ILE A 26 -22.44 -17.24 -3.12
N ASN A 27 -22.77 -16.98 -1.85
CA ASN A 27 -22.36 -17.80 -0.72
C ASN A 27 -23.39 -17.70 0.41
N GLU A 28 -23.83 -18.84 0.96
CA GLU A 28 -24.79 -18.89 2.08
C GLU A 28 -24.12 -18.94 3.46
N ASN A 29 -22.80 -19.16 3.52
CA ASN A 29 -22.02 -19.22 4.75
C ASN A 29 -20.64 -18.58 4.54
N ASN A 30 -20.62 -17.25 4.52
CA ASN A 30 -19.41 -16.45 4.36
C ASN A 30 -18.55 -16.39 5.65
N GLU A 31 -17.46 -15.64 5.62
CA GLU A 31 -16.52 -15.49 6.76
C GLU A 31 -17.14 -14.87 8.02
N PHE A 32 -18.36 -14.31 7.93
CA PHE A 32 -19.13 -13.77 9.05
C PHE A 32 -20.31 -14.68 9.46
N GLY A 33 -20.36 -15.90 8.92
CA GLY A 33 -21.42 -16.88 9.19
C GLY A 33 -22.78 -16.54 8.57
N GLY A 34 -22.84 -15.59 7.65
CA GLY A 34 -24.06 -15.17 6.94
C GLY A 34 -23.92 -15.31 5.43
N VAL A 35 -24.65 -14.48 4.68
CA VAL A 35 -24.73 -14.58 3.20
C VAL A 35 -23.90 -13.52 2.49
N THR A 36 -23.36 -13.87 1.33
CA THR A 36 -22.78 -12.92 0.38
C THR A 36 -23.70 -12.77 -0.82
N VAL A 37 -24.06 -11.53 -1.12
CA VAL A 37 -24.91 -11.17 -2.26
C VAL A 37 -24.07 -10.37 -3.26
N GLU A 38 -24.00 -10.85 -4.48
CA GLU A 38 -23.39 -10.16 -5.61
C GLU A 38 -24.41 -9.24 -6.28
N TYR A 39 -23.99 -8.04 -6.66
CA TYR A 39 -24.75 -7.06 -7.43
C TYR A 39 -23.95 -6.70 -8.67
N MET A 40 -24.52 -6.96 -9.84
CA MET A 40 -23.98 -6.47 -11.11
C MET A 40 -24.49 -5.05 -11.36
N LEU A 41 -23.56 -4.12 -11.59
CA LEU A 41 -23.90 -2.73 -11.90
C LEU A 41 -24.31 -2.64 -13.38
N ALA A 42 -25.40 -1.95 -13.68
CA ALA A 42 -25.81 -1.74 -15.06
C ALA A 42 -24.92 -0.68 -15.74
N ALA A 43 -24.72 -0.82 -17.05
CA ALA A 43 -23.79 0.05 -17.81
C ALA A 43 -24.19 1.54 -17.83
N ASP A 44 -25.44 1.85 -17.51
CA ASP A 44 -26.00 3.20 -17.42
C ASP A 44 -25.93 3.79 -15.99
N GLU A 45 -25.47 3.03 -14.99
CA GLU A 45 -25.24 3.53 -13.64
C GLU A 45 -23.95 4.38 -13.58
N PRO A 46 -23.97 5.58 -12.93
CA PRO A 46 -22.79 6.44 -12.84
C PRO A 46 -21.54 5.77 -12.24
N GLN A 47 -21.74 4.79 -11.37
CA GLN A 47 -20.68 4.03 -10.71
C GLN A 47 -20.05 2.98 -11.63
N TYR A 48 -20.72 2.60 -12.73
CA TYR A 48 -20.26 1.54 -13.64
C TYR A 48 -18.90 1.83 -14.26
N GLU A 49 -18.62 3.11 -14.54
CA GLU A 49 -17.32 3.53 -15.06
C GLU A 49 -16.17 3.16 -14.12
N GLN A 50 -16.42 3.17 -12.81
CA GLN A 50 -15.42 2.90 -11.78
C GLN A 50 -15.44 1.43 -11.34
N PHE A 51 -16.62 0.83 -11.23
CA PHE A 51 -16.81 -0.52 -10.72
C PHE A 51 -17.81 -1.26 -11.59
N TYR A 52 -17.60 -2.54 -11.87
CA TYR A 52 -18.57 -3.33 -12.65
C TYR A 52 -19.44 -4.25 -11.78
N LYS A 53 -19.03 -4.47 -10.52
CA LYS A 53 -19.66 -5.43 -9.60
C LYS A 53 -19.40 -5.06 -8.15
N VAL A 54 -20.34 -5.38 -7.27
CA VAL A 54 -20.20 -5.25 -5.81
C VAL A 54 -20.65 -6.52 -5.11
N ASP A 55 -19.81 -7.08 -4.24
CA ASP A 55 -20.18 -8.19 -3.36
C ASP A 55 -20.42 -7.68 -1.94
N VAL A 56 -21.61 -7.91 -1.40
CA VAL A 56 -22.01 -7.46 -0.05
C VAL A 56 -22.10 -8.65 0.89
N PHE A 57 -21.38 -8.58 2.00
CA PHE A 57 -21.28 -9.62 3.01
C PHE A 57 -22.11 -9.24 4.23
N TYR A 58 -23.12 -10.05 4.52
CA TYR A 58 -23.95 -9.95 5.72
C TYR A 58 -23.55 -11.03 6.72
N ASP A 59 -23.67 -10.75 8.02
CA ASP A 59 -23.58 -11.77 9.06
C ASP A 59 -24.92 -12.54 9.22
N ASN A 60 -24.95 -13.49 10.15
CA ASN A 60 -26.13 -14.29 10.46
C ASN A 60 -27.34 -13.47 10.96
N LEU A 61 -27.12 -12.25 11.44
CA LEU A 61 -28.17 -11.30 11.87
C LEU A 61 -28.59 -10.36 10.73
N LYS A 62 -28.09 -10.58 9.51
CA LYS A 62 -28.29 -9.74 8.32
C LYS A 62 -27.72 -8.33 8.47
N ILE A 63 -26.73 -8.15 9.33
CA ILE A 63 -26.00 -6.88 9.46
C ILE A 63 -24.88 -6.87 8.43
N LYS A 64 -24.77 -5.77 7.68
CA LYS A 64 -23.70 -5.60 6.69
C LYS A 64 -22.34 -5.52 7.38
N ARG A 65 -21.39 -6.37 6.99
CA ARG A 65 -20.04 -6.45 7.56
C ARG A 65 -18.94 -6.03 6.59
N LYS A 66 -19.13 -6.27 5.29
CA LYS A 66 -18.14 -5.92 4.25
C LYS A 66 -18.81 -5.66 2.91
N GLU A 67 -18.25 -4.74 2.13
CA GLU A 67 -18.53 -4.56 0.70
C GLU A 67 -17.24 -4.68 -0.08
N VAL A 68 -17.23 -5.44 -1.18
CA VAL A 68 -16.09 -5.57 -2.09
C VAL A 68 -16.48 -5.00 -3.44
N TYR A 69 -15.86 -3.89 -3.80
CA TYR A 69 -16.05 -3.23 -5.08
C TYR A 69 -15.02 -3.74 -6.09
N TYR A 70 -15.49 -4.26 -7.22
CA TYR A 70 -14.63 -4.76 -8.29
C TYR A 70 -14.41 -3.66 -9.33
N VAL A 71 -13.17 -3.18 -9.41
CA VAL A 71 -12.79 -2.03 -10.23
C VAL A 71 -12.89 -2.39 -11.72
N SER A 72 -13.41 -1.48 -12.53
CA SER A 72 -13.53 -1.66 -13.99
C SER A 72 -12.15 -1.80 -14.64
N GLU A 73 -12.04 -2.61 -15.70
CA GLU A 73 -10.76 -2.87 -16.40
C GLU A 73 -10.02 -1.58 -16.79
N LYS A 74 -10.77 -0.55 -17.21
CA LYS A 74 -10.22 0.78 -17.51
C LYS A 74 -9.48 1.37 -16.30
N VAL A 75 -10.12 1.42 -15.14
CA VAL A 75 -9.52 1.98 -13.92
C VAL A 75 -8.40 1.08 -13.38
N GLN A 76 -8.49 -0.25 -13.56
CA GLN A 76 -7.38 -1.15 -13.22
C GLN A 76 -6.13 -0.81 -14.06
N ASN A 77 -6.30 -0.55 -15.36
CA ASN A 77 -5.21 -0.19 -16.26
C ASN A 77 -4.62 1.20 -15.97
N GLU A 78 -5.45 2.16 -15.54
CA GLU A 78 -5.03 3.53 -15.24
C GLU A 78 -4.33 3.65 -13.88
N ASN A 79 -4.92 3.05 -12.83
CA ASN A 79 -4.50 3.28 -11.44
C ASN A 79 -3.88 2.05 -10.77
N GLY A 80 -3.99 0.87 -11.39
CA GLY A 80 -3.46 -0.38 -10.87
C GLY A 80 -4.28 -0.98 -9.72
N PHE A 81 -5.49 -0.50 -9.45
CA PHE A 81 -6.38 -1.03 -8.40
C PHE A 81 -7.21 -2.19 -8.94
N LEU A 82 -7.34 -3.26 -8.16
CA LEU A 82 -8.08 -4.46 -8.52
C LEU A 82 -9.46 -4.48 -7.84
N THR A 83 -9.46 -4.34 -6.51
CA THR A 83 -10.68 -4.24 -5.70
C THR A 83 -10.49 -3.23 -4.58
N GLN A 84 -11.62 -2.75 -4.05
CA GLN A 84 -11.67 -1.99 -2.82
C GLN A 84 -12.65 -2.68 -1.86
N ASP A 85 -12.18 -3.04 -0.67
CA ASP A 85 -13.02 -3.55 0.40
C ASP A 85 -13.38 -2.40 1.34
N SER A 86 -14.63 -2.33 1.77
CA SER A 86 -15.09 -1.47 2.87
C SER A 86 -15.55 -2.35 4.01
N ILE A 87 -14.90 -2.26 5.17
CA ILE A 87 -15.19 -3.07 6.36
C ILE A 87 -16.05 -2.27 7.33
N PHE A 88 -17.12 -2.90 7.82
CA PHE A 88 -18.11 -2.27 8.68
C PHE A 88 -18.06 -2.80 10.12
N THR A 89 -18.17 -1.88 11.07
CA THR A 89 -18.46 -2.16 12.49
C THR A 89 -19.57 -1.23 12.95
N ASP A 90 -20.61 -1.78 13.56
CA ASP A 90 -21.78 -1.03 14.05
C ASP A 90 -22.41 -0.11 12.98
N GLY A 91 -22.47 -0.61 11.74
CA GLY A 91 -23.06 0.10 10.60
C GLY A 91 -22.19 1.23 10.03
N ARG A 92 -20.97 1.42 10.53
CA ARG A 92 -20.02 2.43 10.05
C ARG A 92 -18.81 1.78 9.40
N ILE A 93 -18.24 2.43 8.41
CA ILE A 93 -16.97 2.00 7.83
C ILE A 93 -15.87 2.28 8.85
N VAL A 94 -15.01 1.31 9.08
CA VAL A 94 -13.84 1.44 9.98
C VAL A 94 -12.51 1.21 9.26
N GLU A 95 -12.56 0.60 8.07
CA GLU A 95 -11.37 0.25 7.31
C GLU A 95 -11.69 0.14 5.81
N TYR A 96 -10.82 0.70 4.98
CA TYR A 96 -10.75 0.44 3.54
C TYR A 96 -9.53 -0.43 3.24
N ARG A 97 -9.68 -1.41 2.33
CA ARG A 97 -8.55 -2.18 1.77
C ARG A 97 -8.53 -2.05 0.27
N ILE A 98 -7.50 -1.43 -0.28
CA ILE A 98 -7.29 -1.30 -1.71
C ILE A 98 -6.31 -2.38 -2.14
N HIS A 99 -6.79 -3.33 -2.93
CA HIS A 99 -5.96 -4.40 -3.49
C HIS A 99 -5.39 -3.93 -4.82
N PHE A 100 -4.09 -4.09 -5.01
CA PHE A 100 -3.42 -3.77 -6.27
C PHE A 100 -3.48 -4.95 -7.24
N THR A 101 -3.54 -4.66 -8.54
CA THR A 101 -3.27 -5.63 -9.60
C THR A 101 -1.88 -6.24 -9.42
N GLU A 102 -1.64 -7.46 -9.92
CA GLU A 102 -0.31 -8.10 -9.79
C GLU A 102 0.83 -7.23 -10.35
N LYS A 103 0.57 -6.55 -11.48
CA LYS A 103 1.52 -5.63 -12.10
C LYS A 103 1.86 -4.44 -11.19
N GLU A 104 0.86 -3.78 -10.62
CA GLU A 104 1.10 -2.64 -9.73
C GLU A 104 1.66 -3.10 -8.38
N ALA A 105 1.25 -4.27 -7.88
CA ALA A 105 1.78 -4.85 -6.65
C ALA A 105 3.27 -5.18 -6.77
N ALA A 106 3.71 -5.79 -7.89
CA ALA A 106 5.11 -6.08 -8.15
C ALA A 106 5.97 -4.80 -8.15
N LYS A 107 5.44 -3.74 -8.75
CA LYS A 107 6.08 -2.42 -8.82
C LYS A 107 6.15 -1.73 -7.46
N LYS A 108 5.06 -1.74 -6.70
CA LYS A 108 5.00 -1.06 -5.39
C LYS A 108 5.67 -1.86 -4.28
N GLY A 109 5.76 -3.19 -4.40
CA GLY A 109 6.22 -4.07 -3.33
C GLY A 109 5.15 -4.31 -2.24
N VAL A 110 3.93 -3.86 -2.47
CA VAL A 110 2.78 -4.04 -1.58
C VAL A 110 1.58 -4.50 -2.41
N LYS A 111 0.81 -5.43 -1.88
CA LYS A 111 -0.42 -5.95 -2.50
C LYS A 111 -1.66 -5.21 -2.02
N ILE A 112 -1.64 -4.74 -0.78
CA ILE A 112 -2.81 -4.11 -0.14
C ILE A 112 -2.38 -2.81 0.54
N LEU A 113 -3.08 -1.73 0.25
CA LEU A 113 -3.10 -0.52 1.06
C LEU A 113 -4.32 -0.54 1.96
N ILE A 114 -4.13 -0.32 3.26
CA ILE A 114 -5.17 -0.33 4.28
C ILE A 114 -5.30 1.09 4.82
N GLU A 115 -6.53 1.61 4.90
CA GLU A 115 -6.82 2.90 5.52
C GLU A 115 -7.81 2.69 6.66
N LYS A 116 -7.38 2.90 7.91
CA LYS A 116 -8.30 2.89 9.06
C LYS A 116 -8.87 4.28 9.27
N VAL A 117 -10.19 4.35 9.39
CA VAL A 117 -10.95 5.61 9.49
C VAL A 117 -11.59 5.78 10.85
N ASP A 118 -11.64 7.03 11.31
CA ASP A 118 -12.28 7.40 12.55
C ASP A 118 -13.80 7.58 12.37
N ALA A 119 -14.50 7.95 13.44
CA ALA A 119 -15.96 8.16 13.41
C ALA A 119 -16.43 9.36 12.54
N ASN A 120 -15.50 10.16 12.02
CA ASN A 120 -15.76 11.28 11.11
C ASN A 120 -15.25 11.00 9.68
N ASP A 121 -15.02 9.72 9.36
CA ASP A 121 -14.50 9.25 8.08
C ASP A 121 -13.10 9.81 7.74
N LYS A 122 -12.30 10.18 8.75
CA LYS A 122 -10.92 10.62 8.55
C LYS A 122 -9.96 9.46 8.74
N VAL A 123 -9.04 9.28 7.80
CA VAL A 123 -7.96 8.30 7.93
C VAL A 123 -7.05 8.71 9.08
N PHE A 124 -6.90 7.84 10.08
CA PHE A 124 -5.99 8.06 11.21
C PHE A 124 -4.77 7.12 11.16
N MET A 125 -4.81 6.06 10.35
CA MET A 125 -3.72 5.11 10.20
C MET A 125 -3.70 4.48 8.81
N TYR A 126 -2.50 4.31 8.25
CA TYR A 126 -2.25 3.56 7.03
C TYR A 126 -1.58 2.23 7.36
N GLY A 127 -1.98 1.17 6.67
CA GLY A 127 -1.30 -0.11 6.67
C GLY A 127 -0.86 -0.46 5.25
N PHE A 128 0.30 -1.09 5.12
CA PHE A 128 0.76 -1.62 3.84
C PHE A 128 1.07 -3.10 4.01
N SER A 129 0.56 -3.93 3.11
CA SER A 129 0.72 -5.38 3.20
C SER A 129 1.21 -5.98 1.89
N ASP A 130 2.15 -6.92 1.96
CA ASP A 130 2.58 -7.77 0.84
C ASP A 130 1.76 -9.08 0.73
N GLY A 131 0.70 -9.19 1.55
CA GLY A 131 -0.16 -10.37 1.70
C GLY A 131 0.35 -11.41 2.71
N LYS A 132 1.53 -11.22 3.30
CA LYS A 132 2.07 -12.03 4.40
C LYS A 132 2.29 -11.20 5.65
N LEU A 133 2.89 -10.04 5.46
CA LEU A 133 3.25 -9.08 6.50
C LEU A 133 2.40 -7.83 6.35
N THR A 134 2.16 -7.14 7.45
CA THR A 134 1.53 -5.81 7.40
C THR A 134 2.26 -4.86 8.32
N ALA A 135 2.63 -3.68 7.80
CA ALA A 135 3.23 -2.63 8.60
C ALA A 135 2.31 -1.42 8.66
N TYR A 136 2.10 -0.88 9.86
CA TYR A 136 1.19 0.24 10.11
C TYR A 136 1.95 1.52 10.48
N SER A 137 1.34 2.65 10.14
CA SER A 137 1.83 3.98 10.50
C SER A 137 0.68 4.97 10.71
N ASP A 138 0.82 5.87 11.68
CA ASP A 138 -0.10 6.98 11.89
C ASP A 138 -0.28 7.81 10.60
N ALA A 139 -1.49 8.32 10.36
CA ALA A 139 -1.80 9.11 9.16
C ALA A 139 -0.98 10.40 9.04
N ASN A 140 -0.60 11.00 10.17
CA ASN A 140 0.26 12.19 10.22
C ASN A 140 1.76 11.86 10.19
N SER A 141 2.13 10.58 10.12
CA SER A 141 3.53 10.21 10.09
C SER A 141 4.18 10.67 8.80
N PHE A 142 5.43 11.10 8.89
CA PHE A 142 6.17 11.57 7.72
C PHE A 142 6.29 10.45 6.66
N VAL A 143 6.25 9.17 7.07
CA VAL A 143 6.21 7.97 6.20
C VAL A 143 5.23 8.11 5.03
N ASN A 144 4.08 8.76 5.24
CA ASN A 144 2.99 8.74 4.26
C ASN A 144 3.25 9.64 3.06
N THR A 145 4.20 10.57 3.17
CA THR A 145 4.60 11.44 2.05
C THR A 145 5.52 10.73 1.03
N TYR A 146 5.88 9.47 1.27
CA TYR A 146 6.93 8.76 0.53
C TYR A 146 6.32 7.79 -0.47
N PRO A 147 6.74 7.81 -1.75
CA PRO A 147 6.17 6.92 -2.73
C PRO A 147 6.59 5.47 -2.45
N VAL A 148 5.71 4.54 -2.81
CA VAL A 148 5.84 3.11 -2.48
C VAL A 148 6.31 2.37 -3.74
N TYR A 149 7.52 1.81 -3.69
CA TYR A 149 8.19 1.10 -4.79
C TYR A 149 9.08 -0.02 -4.23
N SER A 150 9.02 -1.20 -4.83
CA SER A 150 9.85 -2.34 -4.44
C SER A 150 11.31 -2.16 -4.86
N LEU A 151 12.26 -2.69 -4.08
CA LEU A 151 13.68 -2.72 -4.48
C LEU A 151 13.88 -3.42 -5.83
N ASP A 152 13.23 -4.57 -6.04
CA ASP A 152 13.35 -5.34 -7.28
C ASP A 152 12.89 -4.53 -8.51
N TYR A 153 11.80 -3.78 -8.39
CA TYR A 153 11.32 -2.88 -9.44
C TYR A 153 12.34 -1.77 -9.71
N LEU A 154 12.81 -1.11 -8.65
CA LEU A 154 13.74 -0.01 -8.77
C LEU A 154 15.07 -0.45 -9.41
N GLU A 155 15.61 -1.61 -9.02
CA GLU A 155 16.78 -2.20 -9.66
C GLU A 155 16.56 -2.44 -11.15
N LYS A 156 15.44 -3.05 -11.53
CA LYS A 156 15.14 -3.33 -12.94
C LYS A 156 15.11 -2.04 -13.77
N GLU A 157 14.42 -1.03 -13.28
CA GLU A 157 14.30 0.26 -13.99
C GLU A 157 15.63 1.02 -14.07
N TRP A 158 16.65 0.65 -13.30
CA TRP A 158 17.92 1.37 -13.20
C TRP A 158 19.13 0.64 -13.79
N PHE A 159 19.12 -0.69 -13.81
CA PHE A 159 20.23 -1.50 -14.33
C PHE A 159 19.99 -2.03 -15.76
N GLU A 160 18.94 -1.57 -16.46
CA GLU A 160 18.70 -1.95 -17.86
C GLU A 160 19.66 -1.29 -18.88
N ASP A 161 20.61 -0.44 -18.45
CA ASP A 161 21.63 0.17 -19.33
C ASP A 161 23.06 -0.25 -18.91
N GLU A 162 23.52 -1.40 -19.42
CA GLU A 162 24.83 -2.03 -19.12
C GLU A 162 26.07 -1.22 -19.60
N SER A 163 25.89 0.03 -20.07
CA SER A 163 26.90 0.68 -20.92
C SER A 163 27.86 1.66 -20.25
N THR A 164 27.79 1.93 -18.93
CA THR A 164 28.69 2.92 -18.31
C THR A 164 29.43 2.48 -17.05
N ILE A 165 30.74 2.31 -17.22
CA ILE A 165 31.77 2.15 -16.20
C ILE A 165 31.70 3.33 -15.22
N SER A 166 31.34 3.05 -13.95
CA SER A 166 31.53 3.92 -12.78
C SER A 166 30.76 5.26 -12.73
N ALA A 167 29.49 5.29 -13.15
CA ALA A 167 28.65 6.47 -12.98
C ALA A 167 28.07 6.57 -11.54
N TYR A 168 28.15 7.77 -10.96
CA TYR A 168 27.32 8.14 -9.80
C TYR A 168 25.92 8.43 -10.33
N TYR A 169 24.91 7.71 -9.86
CA TYR A 169 23.53 7.92 -10.31
C TYR A 169 22.85 8.96 -9.41
N SER A 170 22.36 10.06 -10.00
CA SER A 170 21.44 10.98 -9.34
C SER A 170 20.01 10.55 -9.68
N PHE A 171 19.20 10.28 -8.66
CA PHE A 171 17.83 9.80 -8.86
C PHE A 171 16.89 10.92 -9.29
N SER A 172 15.94 10.60 -10.16
CA SER A 172 14.77 11.46 -10.36
C SER A 172 14.08 11.70 -9.01
N VAL A 173 13.63 12.94 -8.78
CA VAL A 173 12.84 13.33 -7.60
C VAL A 173 11.58 12.45 -7.45
N LYS A 174 11.17 11.70 -8.48
CA LYS A 174 10.09 10.72 -8.39
C LYS A 174 10.45 9.47 -7.58
N TYR A 175 11.72 9.04 -7.57
CA TYR A 175 12.17 7.78 -6.97
C TYR A 175 13.22 7.97 -5.87
N TYR A 176 13.46 9.21 -5.44
CA TYR A 176 14.47 9.54 -4.43
C TYR A 176 14.22 8.91 -3.06
N LYS A 177 12.99 8.43 -2.79
CA LYS A 177 12.62 7.67 -1.59
C LYS A 177 11.60 6.58 -1.91
N ALA A 178 11.72 5.43 -1.27
CA ALA A 178 10.91 4.24 -1.51
C ALA A 178 10.57 3.52 -0.19
N LYS A 179 9.66 2.53 -0.28
CA LYS A 179 9.35 1.61 0.83
C LYS A 179 9.37 0.17 0.34
N THR A 180 10.03 -0.70 1.07
CA THR A 180 10.09 -2.14 0.76
C THR A 180 10.12 -2.94 2.05
N PHE A 181 9.47 -4.10 2.04
CA PHE A 181 9.66 -5.11 3.08
C PHE A 181 11.05 -5.73 2.97
N VAL A 182 11.84 -5.62 4.04
CA VAL A 182 13.21 -6.12 4.10
C VAL A 182 13.46 -6.86 5.41
N LYS A 183 14.39 -7.80 5.36
CA LYS A 183 14.99 -8.41 6.55
C LYS A 183 16.28 -7.69 6.91
N ILE A 184 16.33 -7.00 8.04
CA ILE A 184 17.58 -6.38 8.52
C ILE A 184 18.43 -7.42 9.25
N LEU A 185 19.69 -7.58 8.84
CA LEU A 185 20.62 -8.50 9.48
C LEU A 185 21.19 -7.85 10.76
N PRO A 186 21.26 -8.57 11.90
CA PRO A 186 21.53 -7.99 13.21
C PRO A 186 22.97 -7.46 13.40
N LYS A 187 23.88 -7.71 12.46
CA LYS A 187 25.28 -7.29 12.55
C LYS A 187 25.47 -5.91 11.92
N SER A 188 25.80 -4.92 12.76
CA SER A 188 26.22 -3.59 12.32
C SER A 188 27.73 -3.44 12.23
N SER A 189 28.18 -2.47 11.45
CA SER A 189 29.56 -1.98 11.43
C SER A 189 29.59 -0.45 11.40
N GLU A 190 30.72 0.15 11.80
CA GLU A 190 30.94 1.59 11.64
C GLU A 190 31.05 1.97 10.17
N MET A 191 30.58 3.18 9.83
CA MET A 191 30.76 3.75 8.50
C MET A 191 32.22 4.15 8.24
N THR A 192 32.73 3.74 7.07
CA THR A 192 34.03 4.18 6.56
C THR A 192 34.00 5.64 6.09
N ASN A 193 35.16 6.22 5.77
CA ASN A 193 35.22 7.57 5.18
C ASN A 193 34.51 7.64 3.81
N LEU A 194 34.55 6.56 3.03
CA LEU A 194 33.81 6.46 1.77
C LEU A 194 32.29 6.48 2.03
N ASP A 195 31.82 5.66 2.96
CA ASP A 195 30.40 5.59 3.34
C ASP A 195 29.88 6.99 3.75
N LYS A 196 30.65 7.70 4.58
CA LYS A 196 30.31 9.07 5.03
C LYS A 196 30.24 10.07 3.87
N ASP A 197 31.15 9.99 2.90
CA ASP A 197 31.11 10.86 1.72
C ASP A 197 29.90 10.56 0.83
N LEU A 198 29.52 9.29 0.66
CA LEU A 198 28.31 8.89 -0.06
C LEU A 198 27.05 9.45 0.59
N VAL A 199 26.88 9.27 1.91
CA VAL A 199 25.74 9.82 2.65
C VAL A 199 25.70 11.34 2.56
N ARG A 200 26.86 12.01 2.73
CA ARG A 200 26.97 13.47 2.64
C ARG A 200 26.49 13.99 1.28
N LYS A 201 26.96 13.39 0.18
CA LYS A 201 26.55 13.74 -1.19
C LYS A 201 25.05 13.55 -1.41
N TYR A 202 24.49 12.46 -0.90
CA TYR A 202 23.04 12.23 -0.94
C TYR A 202 22.27 13.34 -0.21
N CYS A 203 22.62 13.62 1.05
CA CYS A 203 21.97 14.68 1.83
C CYS A 203 22.14 16.08 1.21
N GLU A 204 23.32 16.37 0.65
CA GLU A 204 23.60 17.63 -0.06
C GLU A 204 22.70 17.78 -1.30
N SER A 205 22.46 16.71 -2.06
CA SER A 205 21.54 16.74 -3.22
C SER A 205 20.08 17.07 -2.85
N LEU A 206 19.69 16.83 -1.59
CA LEU A 206 18.37 17.15 -1.05
C LEU A 206 18.30 18.51 -0.34
N GLY A 207 19.40 19.27 -0.30
CA GLY A 207 19.49 20.51 0.48
C GLY A 207 19.52 20.30 2.00
N ASP A 208 19.85 19.08 2.44
CA ASP A 208 19.69 18.58 3.81
C ASP A 208 21.04 18.16 4.43
N ILE A 209 22.15 18.82 4.07
CA ILE A 209 23.52 18.38 4.42
C ILE A 209 23.74 18.16 5.92
N ASP A 210 23.07 18.93 6.78
CA ASP A 210 23.15 18.78 8.24
C ASP A 210 22.64 17.43 8.75
N LYS A 211 21.79 16.73 7.98
CA LYS A 211 21.29 15.40 8.32
C LYS A 211 22.34 14.30 8.08
N ALA A 212 23.38 14.56 7.29
CA ALA A 212 24.40 13.55 6.99
C ALA A 212 25.10 13.04 8.26
N LYS A 213 25.26 13.91 9.28
CA LYS A 213 25.90 13.56 10.56
C LYS A 213 25.07 12.61 11.44
N LEU A 214 23.79 12.42 11.12
CA LEU A 214 22.90 11.53 11.88
C LEU A 214 23.16 10.05 11.57
N TYR A 215 23.80 9.78 10.43
CA TYR A 215 24.13 8.43 9.99
C TYR A 215 25.52 8.05 10.47
N SER A 216 25.61 6.98 11.27
CA SER A 216 26.90 6.49 11.78
C SER A 216 27.10 4.98 11.56
N LYS A 217 26.00 4.23 11.37
CA LYS A 217 26.03 2.77 11.28
C LYS A 217 25.73 2.26 9.89
N LYS A 218 26.35 1.13 9.57
CA LYS A 218 26.09 0.33 8.38
C LYS A 218 25.55 -1.03 8.76
N TYR A 219 24.42 -1.40 8.17
CA TYR A 219 23.77 -2.71 8.28
C TYR A 219 23.73 -3.40 6.91
N GLN A 220 23.33 -4.67 6.93
CA GLN A 220 22.95 -5.41 5.75
C GLN A 220 21.44 -5.67 5.81
N ALA A 221 20.76 -5.57 4.67
CA ALA A 221 19.36 -5.92 4.52
C ALA A 221 19.20 -6.95 3.40
N GLU A 222 18.20 -7.81 3.51
CA GLU A 222 17.82 -8.76 2.47
C GLU A 222 16.42 -8.46 1.94
N SER A 223 16.27 -8.48 0.62
CA SER A 223 14.99 -8.35 -0.10
C SER A 223 15.12 -9.09 -1.44
N GLY A 224 14.08 -9.80 -1.88
CA GLY A 224 14.09 -10.49 -3.18
C GLY A 224 15.24 -11.49 -3.36
N GLY A 225 15.84 -12.00 -2.27
CA GLY A 225 17.03 -12.87 -2.32
C GLY A 225 18.36 -12.13 -2.56
N LYS A 226 18.36 -10.80 -2.62
CA LYS A 226 19.54 -9.95 -2.74
C LYS A 226 19.90 -9.29 -1.42
N LYS A 227 21.15 -8.84 -1.32
CA LYS A 227 21.71 -8.15 -0.15
C LYS A 227 22.00 -6.69 -0.47
N TYR A 228 21.64 -5.82 0.46
CA TYR A 228 21.80 -4.39 0.34
C TYR A 228 22.55 -3.84 1.54
N THR A 229 23.43 -2.88 1.27
CA THR A 229 24.04 -2.09 2.33
C THR A 229 23.09 -0.98 2.76
N VAL A 230 22.80 -0.88 4.05
CA VAL A 230 21.90 0.14 4.60
C VAL A 230 22.67 1.06 5.53
N TYR A 231 22.68 2.35 5.23
CA TYR A 231 23.16 3.40 6.11
C TYR A 231 22.04 3.83 7.05
N MET A 232 22.30 3.75 8.35
CA MET A 232 21.32 3.91 9.41
C MET A 232 21.60 5.17 10.22
N GLN A 233 20.53 5.88 10.59
CA GLN A 233 20.62 6.89 11.63
C GLN A 233 20.74 6.23 13.02
N ASP A 234 21.50 6.85 13.92
CA ASP A 234 21.69 6.32 15.28
C ASP A 234 20.37 6.19 16.06
N THR A 235 19.42 7.07 15.77
CA THR A 235 18.08 7.06 16.37
C THR A 235 17.23 5.85 15.97
N LEU A 236 17.51 5.23 14.81
CA LEU A 236 16.79 4.06 14.31
C LEU A 236 17.39 2.73 14.82
N VAL A 237 18.65 2.74 15.26
CA VAL A 237 19.38 1.54 15.72
C VAL A 237 18.67 0.80 16.88
N PRO A 238 18.13 1.48 17.92
CA PRO A 238 17.45 0.79 19.01
C PRO A 238 16.23 -0.03 18.56
N TYR A 239 15.51 0.44 17.54
CA TYR A 239 14.33 -0.26 17.00
C TYR A 239 14.72 -1.56 16.30
N LEU A 240 15.91 -1.62 15.69
CA LEU A 240 16.41 -2.79 14.97
C LEU A 240 17.06 -3.85 15.84
N THR A 241 17.43 -3.47 17.06
CA THR A 241 18.07 -4.37 18.03
C THR A 241 17.07 -4.97 19.02
N ALA A 242 15.78 -4.62 18.87
CA ALA A 242 14.73 -5.14 19.71
C ALA A 242 14.59 -6.67 19.50
N PRO A 243 14.56 -7.48 20.58
CA PRO A 243 14.64 -8.94 20.49
C PRO A 243 13.56 -9.60 19.60
N HIS A 244 12.38 -8.99 19.49
CA HIS A 244 11.27 -9.49 18.66
C HIS A 244 11.56 -9.38 17.15
N LEU A 245 12.36 -8.40 16.72
CA LEU A 245 12.76 -8.23 15.32
C LEU A 245 14.01 -9.04 14.95
N THR A 246 14.90 -9.30 15.91
CA THR A 246 16.18 -9.98 15.65
C THR A 246 16.11 -11.48 15.35
N LYS A 247 14.97 -12.14 15.59
CA LYS A 247 14.82 -13.58 15.33
C LYS A 247 14.34 -13.88 13.92
N ASP A 248 13.31 -13.17 13.44
CA ASP A 248 12.67 -13.43 12.13
C ASP A 248 11.98 -12.16 11.56
N GLY A 249 12.26 -10.98 12.11
CA GLY A 249 11.49 -9.76 11.83
C GLY A 249 11.81 -9.16 10.48
N ASP A 250 10.98 -9.47 9.50
CA ASP A 250 10.81 -8.60 8.34
C ASP A 250 10.18 -7.29 8.81
N CYS A 251 10.55 -6.20 8.16
CA CYS A 251 10.07 -4.86 8.48
C CYS A 251 9.81 -4.11 7.19
N MET A 252 9.03 -3.03 7.24
CA MET A 252 8.97 -2.13 6.11
C MET A 252 9.92 -0.95 6.33
N LEU A 253 10.99 -0.93 5.53
CA LEU A 253 11.98 0.12 5.56
C LEU A 253 11.56 1.23 4.60
N VAL A 254 11.61 2.48 5.06
CA VAL A 254 11.54 3.66 4.20
C VAL A 254 12.96 4.16 3.98
N TYR A 255 13.37 4.32 2.73
CA TYR A 255 14.75 4.62 2.41
C TYR A 255 14.91 5.48 1.18
N GLY A 256 15.97 6.29 1.18
CA GLY A 256 16.59 6.83 0.00
C GLY A 256 17.57 5.84 -0.63
N ILE A 257 18.01 6.11 -1.85
CA ILE A 257 18.89 5.19 -2.58
C ILE A 257 20.12 5.97 -3.06
N ILE A 258 21.26 5.29 -3.07
CA ILE A 258 22.55 5.76 -3.59
C ILE A 258 23.08 4.67 -4.52
N GLY A 259 23.41 5.03 -5.76
CA GLY A 259 24.15 4.16 -6.67
C GLY A 259 25.64 4.49 -6.67
N HIS A 260 26.50 3.48 -6.53
CA HIS A 260 27.96 3.65 -6.64
C HIS A 260 28.65 2.38 -7.16
N LYS A 261 29.35 2.47 -8.30
CA LYS A 261 30.14 1.36 -8.89
C LYS A 261 29.38 0.04 -8.91
N ASP A 262 28.22 0.07 -9.53
CA ASP A 262 27.33 -1.09 -9.75
C ASP A 262 26.62 -1.60 -8.49
N ASP A 263 26.86 -0.99 -7.33
CA ASP A 263 26.15 -1.30 -6.08
C ASP A 263 25.03 -0.28 -5.79
N LEU A 264 23.92 -0.77 -5.23
CA LEU A 264 22.90 0.05 -4.59
C LEU A 264 23.05 0.04 -3.07
N TYR A 265 23.03 1.23 -2.49
CA TYR A 265 23.04 1.47 -1.06
C TYR A 265 21.72 2.13 -0.66
N LEU A 266 21.19 1.73 0.49
CA LEU A 266 19.96 2.28 1.04
C LEU A 266 20.30 3.28 2.15
N ILE A 267 19.63 4.41 2.16
CA ILE A 267 19.70 5.44 3.20
C ILE A 267 18.42 5.31 4.02
N ALA A 268 18.47 4.66 5.18
CA ALA A 268 17.29 4.48 6.02
C ALA A 268 16.78 5.83 6.53
N THR A 269 15.56 6.18 6.15
CA THR A 269 14.91 7.42 6.62
C THR A 269 13.85 7.14 7.67
N GLU A 270 13.26 5.96 7.67
CA GLU A 270 12.26 5.54 8.66
C GLU A 270 12.12 4.02 8.73
N PHE A 271 11.58 3.54 9.85
CA PHE A 271 11.37 2.14 10.15
C PHE A 271 9.93 1.89 10.59
N LEU A 272 9.27 0.91 9.98
CA LEU A 272 7.96 0.43 10.39
C LEU A 272 8.03 -1.07 10.73
N GLU A 273 7.60 -1.41 11.93
CA GLU A 273 7.47 -2.79 12.38
C GLU A 273 6.37 -3.49 11.57
N ALA A 274 6.62 -4.75 11.19
CA ALA A 274 5.64 -5.58 10.52
C ALA A 274 5.04 -6.60 11.50
N GLU A 275 3.72 -6.74 11.45
CA GLU A 275 2.90 -7.72 12.17
C GLU A 275 2.66 -8.99 11.33
#